data_AF-A0A0A8LA46-F1
#
_entry.id   AF-A0A0A8LA46-F1
#
_cell.length_a   1.000
_cell.length_b   1.000
_cell.length_c   1.000
_cell.angle_alpha   90.00
_cell.angle_beta   90.00
_cell.angle_gamma   90.00
#
_symmetry.space_group_name_H-M   'P 1'
#
loop_
_entity.id
_entity.type
_entity.pdbx_description
1 polymer ?
#
loop_
_entity_poly.entity_id
_entity_poly.type
_entity_poly.pdbx_seq_one_letter_code
_entity_poly.pdbx_strand_id
1 'polypeptide(L)'
;MSQKKIFGVTGPISTEGPTAAENALNGSLIQQLKKEGSFETEEETGERVTVLEIFQKITEKFVYQVSKKKNMSDGMARDAGGKVFTFGSYRLGVHGPGSDIDTLIVVPKHVSREDFFTVFDALLRERPELEEIATVPDAFVPIIKIKFSGISIDLIFAKLDLPQVPLSLTLSDKNLLRNVDEKDLRSLNGTRVTDEILELVPNKTSFKIALRAIKIWAKRRAVYANVFGFPGGVAWAMFVARICQLYPNACSAVILSKFFQILSRWKWPQPVLLKPIEDGPLQVRVWNPKIYAQDRSHKMPVITPAYPSMCATHNISESTKKVILTELHRGVEITQKIFSNELSWADLFTKHDFFFKYKFYLTVMVSTKGSDEQHLKWSGFVESKLRLLVQKLEVLPGINLAHPFIEPYESSYIYNNENEYKEIMNNYGTHKTEGALKKFTKITDEIKNDEASKAANQVHITTMFIGLDINTEESKKIDIHIPCQEFFNLCRSIPDYEDPETYSLIIKYVKVHDLPDEVYQDGEVRPVKSSKKRKPEKAGEKSKRPKSDPSTEKSSTANANEKDTTNSQSKLDPSSSSSVPATAPANPRVNAISEDAVSAATATTSST
;
A
#
# COMPACT_ATOMS: atom_id res chain seq x y z
N MET A 1 -19.09 -4.60 -42.97
CA MET A 1 -18.02 -5.21 -42.15
C MET A 1 -18.03 -4.54 -40.79
N SER A 2 -18.32 -5.28 -39.71
CA SER A 2 -18.23 -4.74 -38.34
C SER A 2 -16.75 -4.42 -38.07
N GLN A 3 -16.40 -3.16 -37.81
CA GLN A 3 -15.06 -2.80 -37.36
C GLN A 3 -14.77 -3.58 -36.08
N LYS A 4 -13.79 -4.49 -36.12
CA LYS A 4 -13.34 -5.21 -34.92
C LYS A 4 -12.92 -4.18 -33.87
N LYS A 5 -13.62 -4.14 -32.73
CA LYS A 5 -13.29 -3.28 -31.59
C LYS A 5 -11.84 -3.56 -31.19
N ILE A 6 -10.96 -2.57 -31.36
CA ILE A 6 -9.56 -2.66 -30.94
C ILE A 6 -9.52 -2.39 -29.44
N PHE A 7 -8.96 -3.32 -28.68
CA PHE A 7 -8.75 -3.16 -27.24
C PHE A 7 -7.30 -2.78 -26.95
N GLY A 8 -7.09 -1.75 -26.15
CA GLY A 8 -5.76 -1.30 -25.75
C GLY A 8 -5.18 -0.17 -26.60
N VAL A 9 -3.98 0.28 -26.21
CA VAL A 9 -3.19 1.31 -26.92
C VAL A 9 -2.27 0.74 -28.01
N THR A 10 -2.20 -0.58 -28.13
CA THR A 10 -1.48 -1.31 -29.18
C THR A 10 -2.36 -2.45 -29.69
N GLY A 11 -2.05 -2.99 -30.88
CA GLY A 11 -2.63 -4.26 -31.32
C GLY A 11 -2.24 -5.45 -30.42
N PRO A 12 -2.92 -6.60 -30.57
CA PRO A 12 -2.62 -7.82 -29.84
C PRO A 12 -1.25 -8.40 -30.25
N ILE A 13 -0.58 -9.10 -29.34
CA ILE A 13 0.66 -9.85 -29.63
C ILE A 13 0.32 -11.17 -30.33
N SER A 14 -0.71 -11.86 -29.86
CA SER A 14 -1.24 -13.07 -30.51
C SER A 14 -2.76 -13.06 -30.42
N THR A 15 -3.40 -13.62 -31.45
CA THR A 15 -4.86 -13.81 -31.51
C THR A 15 -5.25 -15.29 -31.51
N GLU A 16 -4.29 -16.18 -31.24
CA GLU A 16 -4.55 -17.62 -31.15
C GLU A 16 -5.45 -17.93 -29.96
N GLY A 17 -6.37 -18.88 -30.17
CA GLY A 17 -7.17 -19.46 -29.09
C GLY A 17 -6.38 -20.52 -28.32
N PRO A 18 -6.86 -20.93 -27.14
CA PRO A 18 -6.19 -21.95 -26.34
C PRO A 18 -6.26 -23.33 -27.01
N THR A 19 -5.16 -24.05 -26.92
CA THR A 19 -5.07 -25.48 -27.25
C THR A 19 -5.81 -26.33 -26.22
N ALA A 20 -6.04 -27.61 -26.53
CA ALA A 20 -6.65 -28.56 -25.59
C ALA A 20 -5.83 -28.72 -24.29
N ALA A 21 -4.50 -28.75 -24.38
CA ALA A 21 -3.61 -28.83 -23.22
C ALA A 21 -3.73 -27.58 -22.33
N GLU A 22 -3.77 -26.39 -22.93
CA GLU A 22 -3.96 -25.13 -22.19
C GLU A 22 -5.34 -25.03 -21.53
N ASN A 23 -6.38 -25.58 -22.17
CA ASN A 23 -7.71 -25.68 -21.55
C ASN A 23 -7.72 -26.65 -20.37
N ALA A 24 -6.98 -27.76 -20.43
CA ALA A 24 -6.83 -28.68 -19.29
C ALA A 24 -6.11 -27.99 -18.11
N LEU A 25 -5.03 -27.24 -18.38
CA LEU A 25 -4.34 -26.42 -17.37
C LEU A 25 -5.25 -25.35 -16.78
N ASN A 26 -6.10 -24.73 -17.61
CA ASN A 26 -7.11 -23.76 -17.16
C ASN A 26 -8.18 -24.40 -16.26
N GLY A 27 -8.61 -25.63 -16.57
CA GLY A 27 -9.49 -26.41 -15.72
C GLY A 27 -8.85 -26.69 -14.34
N SER A 28 -7.58 -27.13 -14.32
CA SER A 28 -6.82 -27.34 -13.10
C SER A 28 -6.66 -26.05 -12.26
N LEU A 29 -6.41 -24.91 -12.92
CA LEU A 29 -6.33 -23.60 -12.27
C LEU A 29 -7.63 -23.29 -11.53
N ILE A 30 -8.78 -23.43 -12.19
CA ILE A 30 -10.10 -23.16 -11.58
C ILE A 30 -10.33 -24.05 -10.36
N GLN A 31 -9.96 -25.33 -10.43
CA GLN A 31 -10.08 -26.23 -9.29
C GLN A 31 -9.18 -25.82 -8.13
N GLN A 32 -7.94 -25.41 -8.40
CA GLN A 32 -7.06 -24.88 -7.36
C GLN A 32 -7.64 -23.60 -6.75
N LEU A 33 -8.19 -22.68 -7.55
CA LEU A 33 -8.83 -21.45 -7.04
C LEU A 33 -10.04 -21.76 -6.14
N LYS A 34 -10.82 -22.79 -6.44
CA LYS A 34 -11.89 -23.27 -5.55
C LYS A 34 -11.33 -23.80 -4.23
N LYS A 35 -10.27 -24.61 -4.29
CA LYS A 35 -9.59 -25.14 -3.09
C LYS A 35 -9.02 -24.04 -2.20
N GLU A 36 -8.52 -22.96 -2.77
CA GLU A 36 -8.02 -21.78 -2.04
C GLU A 36 -9.14 -20.85 -1.53
N GLY A 37 -10.42 -21.23 -1.66
CA GLY A 37 -11.55 -20.43 -1.19
C GLY A 37 -11.77 -19.14 -1.99
N SER A 38 -11.41 -19.11 -3.28
CA SER A 38 -11.54 -17.88 -4.07
C SER A 38 -12.99 -17.49 -4.33
N PHE A 39 -13.88 -18.45 -4.50
CA PHE A 39 -15.28 -18.24 -4.89
C PHE A 39 -16.17 -18.29 -3.66
N GLU A 40 -17.05 -17.31 -3.51
CA GLU A 40 -18.13 -17.36 -2.52
C GLU A 40 -19.23 -18.35 -2.95
N THR A 41 -20.04 -18.74 -1.99
CA THR A 41 -21.22 -19.57 -2.21
C THR A 41 -22.35 -18.77 -2.85
N GLU A 42 -23.29 -19.45 -3.51
CA GLU A 42 -24.46 -18.78 -4.11
C GLU A 42 -25.36 -18.12 -3.05
N GLU A 43 -25.40 -18.69 -1.84
CA GLU A 43 -26.10 -18.13 -0.69
C GLU A 43 -25.50 -16.80 -0.25
N GLU A 44 -24.18 -16.74 -0.03
CA GLU A 44 -23.47 -15.48 0.28
C GLU A 44 -23.66 -14.44 -0.83
N THR A 45 -23.65 -14.84 -2.11
CA THR A 45 -23.96 -13.92 -3.21
C THR A 45 -25.39 -13.37 -3.11
N GLY A 46 -26.37 -14.23 -2.78
CA GLY A 46 -27.77 -13.85 -2.61
C GLY A 46 -27.99 -12.87 -1.45
N GLU A 47 -27.29 -13.08 -0.33
CA GLU A 47 -27.28 -12.16 0.81
C GLU A 47 -26.73 -10.79 0.41
N ARG A 48 -25.58 -10.74 -0.28
CA ARG A 48 -25.00 -9.48 -0.78
C ARG A 48 -25.97 -8.71 -1.69
N VAL A 49 -26.69 -9.41 -2.56
CA VAL A 49 -27.72 -8.79 -3.43
C VAL A 49 -28.85 -8.21 -2.60
N THR A 50 -29.37 -8.98 -1.64
CA THR A 50 -30.45 -8.53 -0.74
C THR A 50 -30.05 -7.28 0.04
N VAL A 51 -28.82 -7.27 0.57
CA VAL A 51 -28.26 -6.14 1.29
C VAL A 51 -28.17 -4.89 0.39
N LEU A 52 -27.70 -5.03 -0.86
CA LEU A 52 -27.67 -3.90 -1.81
C LEU A 52 -29.07 -3.34 -2.15
N GLU A 53 -30.09 -4.19 -2.22
CA GLU A 53 -31.48 -3.73 -2.40
C GLU A 53 -31.97 -2.90 -1.20
N ILE A 54 -31.57 -3.28 0.02
CA ILE A 54 -31.85 -2.50 1.23
C ILE A 54 -31.14 -1.14 1.14
N PHE A 55 -29.86 -1.11 0.76
CA PHE A 55 -29.12 0.16 0.58
C PHE A 55 -29.74 1.08 -0.46
N GLN A 56 -30.27 0.53 -1.56
CA GLN A 56 -30.97 1.33 -2.57
C GLN A 56 -32.22 2.01 -1.95
N LYS A 57 -33.02 1.26 -1.19
CA LYS A 57 -34.19 1.81 -0.49
C LYS A 57 -33.82 2.85 0.57
N ILE A 58 -32.75 2.61 1.34
CA ILE A 58 -32.25 3.57 2.34
C ILE A 58 -31.77 4.85 1.64
N THR A 59 -31.10 4.73 0.49
CA THR A 59 -30.62 5.87 -0.30
C THR A 59 -31.77 6.75 -0.81
N GLU A 60 -32.83 6.14 -1.35
CA GLU A 60 -34.01 6.88 -1.79
C GLU A 60 -34.72 7.57 -0.60
N LYS A 61 -34.87 6.88 0.54
CA LYS A 61 -35.43 7.45 1.78
C LYS A 61 -34.58 8.62 2.29
N PHE A 62 -33.26 8.49 2.24
CA PHE A 62 -32.32 9.52 2.64
C PHE A 62 -32.48 10.79 1.79
N VAL A 63 -32.42 10.66 0.47
CA VAL A 63 -32.57 11.80 -0.45
C VAL A 63 -33.96 12.43 -0.28
N TYR A 64 -35.01 11.62 -0.12
CA TYR A 64 -36.37 12.11 0.13
C TYR A 64 -36.45 12.94 1.42
N GLN A 65 -35.92 12.44 2.55
CA GLN A 65 -35.95 13.15 3.84
C GLN A 65 -35.19 14.48 3.78
N VAL A 66 -34.01 14.50 3.15
CA VAL A 66 -33.24 15.75 2.99
C VAL A 66 -33.99 16.73 2.09
N SER A 67 -34.61 16.24 1.00
CA SER A 67 -35.43 17.07 0.10
C SER A 67 -36.62 17.70 0.84
N LYS A 68 -37.32 16.94 1.69
CA LYS A 68 -38.41 17.44 2.54
C LYS A 68 -37.93 18.49 3.55
N LYS A 69 -36.78 18.27 4.21
CA LYS A 69 -36.17 19.25 5.13
C LYS A 69 -35.80 20.57 4.42
N LYS A 70 -35.54 20.51 3.10
CA LYS A 70 -35.27 21.67 2.24
C LYS A 70 -36.53 22.22 1.56
N ASN A 71 -37.70 21.96 2.14
CA ASN A 71 -39.02 22.49 1.75
C ASN A 71 -39.49 22.09 0.34
N MET A 72 -39.01 20.97 -0.21
CA MET A 72 -39.52 20.44 -1.48
C MET A 72 -40.89 19.77 -1.30
N SER A 73 -41.73 19.81 -2.35
CA SER A 73 -43.00 19.07 -2.39
C SER A 73 -42.74 17.56 -2.40
N ASP A 74 -43.75 16.75 -2.03
CA ASP A 74 -43.59 15.28 -2.01
C ASP A 74 -43.23 14.71 -3.38
N GLY A 75 -43.81 15.25 -4.46
CA GLY A 75 -43.47 14.87 -5.83
C GLY A 75 -42.01 15.17 -6.16
N MET A 76 -41.58 16.43 -5.92
CA MET A 76 -40.19 16.84 -6.16
C MET A 76 -39.18 16.06 -5.31
N ALA A 77 -39.54 15.74 -4.06
CA ALA A 77 -38.69 14.96 -3.16
C ALA A 77 -38.55 13.49 -3.60
N ARG A 78 -39.57 12.90 -4.21
CA ARG A 78 -39.49 11.56 -4.82
C ARG A 78 -38.69 11.59 -6.11
N ASP A 79 -38.95 12.57 -6.97
CA ASP A 79 -38.26 12.71 -8.26
C ASP A 79 -36.77 13.03 -8.12
N ALA A 80 -36.34 13.57 -6.96
CA ALA A 80 -34.94 13.76 -6.61
C ALA A 80 -34.12 12.45 -6.69
N GLY A 81 -34.75 11.31 -6.42
CA GLY A 81 -34.19 9.98 -6.61
C GLY A 81 -33.05 9.63 -5.66
N GLY A 82 -31.91 9.19 -6.21
CA GLY A 82 -30.77 8.69 -5.45
C GLY A 82 -30.44 7.25 -5.87
N LYS A 83 -29.15 6.94 -6.01
CA LYS A 83 -28.74 5.63 -6.54
C LYS A 83 -27.48 5.09 -5.88
N VAL A 84 -27.50 3.79 -5.64
CA VAL A 84 -26.37 2.99 -5.19
C VAL A 84 -25.61 2.44 -6.40
N PHE A 85 -24.29 2.58 -6.39
CA PHE A 85 -23.39 1.92 -7.32
C PHE A 85 -22.40 1.07 -6.51
N THR A 86 -22.00 -0.06 -7.07
CA THR A 86 -20.88 -0.83 -6.52
C THR A 86 -19.64 -0.61 -7.36
N PHE A 87 -18.47 -0.72 -6.73
CA PHE A 87 -17.19 -0.68 -7.43
C PHE A 87 -16.24 -1.73 -6.88
N GLY A 88 -14.96 -1.64 -7.24
CA GLY A 88 -13.93 -2.50 -6.68
C GLY A 88 -14.13 -3.99 -6.99
N SER A 89 -13.76 -4.84 -6.05
CA SER A 89 -13.63 -6.28 -6.31
C SER A 89 -14.98 -6.98 -6.53
N TYR A 90 -16.02 -6.53 -5.82
CA TYR A 90 -17.39 -7.03 -5.96
C TYR A 90 -17.95 -6.73 -7.34
N ARG A 91 -17.87 -5.46 -7.79
CA ARG A 91 -18.34 -5.05 -9.12
C ARG A 91 -17.57 -5.73 -10.26
N LEU A 92 -16.27 -5.95 -10.08
CA LEU A 92 -15.46 -6.75 -11.03
C LEU A 92 -15.85 -8.23 -11.05
N GLY A 93 -16.56 -8.75 -10.03
CA GLY A 93 -16.91 -10.16 -9.87
C GLY A 93 -15.72 -11.04 -9.52
N VAL A 94 -14.75 -10.48 -8.80
CA VAL A 94 -13.49 -11.15 -8.37
C VAL A 94 -13.30 -11.11 -6.85
N HIS A 95 -14.34 -10.78 -6.11
CA HIS A 95 -14.41 -10.89 -4.66
C HIS A 95 -14.50 -12.36 -4.22
N GLY A 96 -14.06 -12.64 -3.00
CA GLY A 96 -14.21 -13.94 -2.35
C GLY A 96 -14.95 -13.83 -1.02
N PRO A 97 -15.10 -14.94 -0.29
CA PRO A 97 -15.66 -14.95 1.06
C PRO A 97 -14.98 -13.91 1.96
N GLY A 98 -15.77 -13.23 2.79
CA GLY A 98 -15.27 -12.18 3.68
C GLY A 98 -14.75 -10.90 2.99
N SER A 99 -14.83 -10.78 1.66
CA SER A 99 -14.53 -9.51 0.99
C SER A 99 -15.59 -8.46 1.30
N ASP A 100 -15.15 -7.21 1.40
CA ASP A 100 -15.99 -6.03 1.54
C ASP A 100 -16.79 -5.72 0.27
N ILE A 101 -17.89 -4.99 0.43
CA ILE A 101 -18.62 -4.35 -0.67
C ILE A 101 -18.32 -2.86 -0.70
N ASP A 102 -17.47 -2.47 -1.65
CA ASP A 102 -17.24 -1.09 -2.04
C ASP A 102 -18.52 -0.48 -2.65
N THR A 103 -19.15 0.47 -1.95
CA THR A 103 -20.47 1.00 -2.28
C THR A 103 -20.46 2.53 -2.36
N LEU A 104 -20.93 3.08 -3.47
CA LEU A 104 -21.02 4.51 -3.75
C LEU A 104 -22.49 4.96 -3.74
N ILE A 105 -22.80 5.93 -2.88
CA ILE A 105 -24.10 6.60 -2.81
C ILE A 105 -24.04 7.88 -3.64
N VAL A 106 -24.81 7.93 -4.73
CA VAL A 106 -24.90 9.09 -5.63
C VAL A 106 -26.20 9.85 -5.39
N VAL A 107 -26.07 11.15 -5.15
CA VAL A 107 -27.19 12.02 -4.75
C VAL A 107 -27.27 13.30 -5.58
N PRO A 108 -28.45 13.95 -5.64
CA PRO A 108 -28.62 15.23 -6.32
C PRO A 108 -27.98 16.41 -5.58
N LYS A 109 -27.83 17.54 -6.28
CA LYS A 109 -27.04 18.72 -5.88
C LYS A 109 -27.44 19.36 -4.55
N HIS A 110 -28.70 19.20 -4.13
CA HIS A 110 -29.18 19.75 -2.87
C HIS A 110 -28.85 18.87 -1.67
N VAL A 111 -28.37 17.64 -1.83
CA VAL A 111 -27.97 16.75 -0.73
C VAL A 111 -26.47 16.90 -0.49
N SER A 112 -26.09 17.19 0.75
CA SER A 112 -24.70 17.46 1.12
C SER A 112 -24.00 16.26 1.75
N ARG A 113 -22.67 16.34 1.85
CA ARG A 113 -21.88 15.34 2.57
C ARG A 113 -22.15 15.35 4.08
N GLU A 114 -22.49 16.50 4.64
CA GLU A 114 -22.94 16.61 6.03
C GLU A 114 -24.25 15.84 6.23
N ASP A 115 -25.19 15.94 5.29
CA ASP A 115 -26.43 15.15 5.30
C ASP A 115 -26.13 13.64 5.29
N PHE A 116 -25.09 13.20 4.59
CA PHE A 116 -24.64 11.79 4.58
C PHE A 116 -24.11 11.32 5.94
N PHE A 117 -23.27 12.11 6.61
CA PHE A 117 -22.75 11.76 7.94
C PHE A 117 -23.74 11.99 9.09
N THR A 118 -24.91 12.57 8.83
CA THR A 118 -25.94 12.82 9.83
C THR A 118 -27.22 12.04 9.56
N VAL A 119 -27.92 12.32 8.46
CA VAL A 119 -29.20 11.70 8.12
C VAL A 119 -29.03 10.27 7.63
N PHE A 120 -28.08 10.01 6.72
CA PHE A 120 -27.86 8.65 6.23
C PHE A 120 -27.27 7.75 7.33
N ASP A 121 -26.30 8.24 8.12
CA ASP A 121 -25.82 7.55 9.33
C ASP A 121 -26.96 7.20 10.31
N ALA A 122 -27.86 8.13 10.62
CA ALA A 122 -29.01 7.87 11.48
C ALA A 122 -29.93 6.78 10.90
N LEU A 123 -30.20 6.83 9.58
CA LEU A 123 -31.01 5.81 8.91
C LEU A 123 -30.37 4.41 8.94
N LEU A 124 -29.04 4.32 8.93
CA LEU A 124 -28.33 3.05 9.12
C LEU A 124 -28.50 2.55 10.56
N ARG A 125 -28.38 3.42 11.56
CA ARG A 125 -28.51 3.06 12.98
C ARG A 125 -29.91 2.59 13.37
N GLU A 126 -30.94 2.96 12.60
CA GLU A 126 -32.31 2.44 12.75
C GLU A 126 -32.46 0.97 12.31
N ARG A 127 -31.46 0.41 11.62
CA ARG A 127 -31.55 -0.93 11.02
C ARG A 127 -31.19 -2.03 12.02
N PRO A 128 -32.05 -3.05 12.22
CA PRO A 128 -31.71 -4.19 13.06
C PRO A 128 -30.57 -5.03 12.48
N GLU A 129 -30.30 -4.91 11.18
CA GLU A 129 -29.24 -5.62 10.49
C GLU A 129 -27.84 -5.02 10.72
N LEU A 130 -27.75 -3.80 11.27
CA LEU A 130 -26.48 -3.13 11.51
C LEU A 130 -25.80 -3.70 12.77
N GLU A 131 -24.59 -4.23 12.61
CA GLU A 131 -23.78 -4.77 13.71
C GLU A 131 -22.72 -3.76 14.17
N GLU A 132 -22.01 -3.15 13.22
CA GLU A 132 -20.90 -2.24 13.49
C GLU A 132 -20.99 -1.02 12.58
N ILE A 133 -20.57 0.14 13.08
CA ILE A 133 -20.50 1.38 12.31
C ILE A 133 -19.34 2.26 12.78
N ALA A 134 -18.51 2.69 11.84
CA ALA A 134 -17.42 3.62 12.04
C ALA A 134 -17.43 4.69 10.94
N THR A 135 -17.58 5.95 11.33
CA THR A 135 -17.62 7.10 10.41
C THR A 135 -16.26 7.79 10.36
N VAL A 136 -15.75 8.07 9.16
CA VAL A 136 -14.45 8.72 8.95
C VAL A 136 -14.60 9.89 7.95
N PRO A 137 -15.13 11.04 8.40
CA PRO A 137 -15.42 12.19 7.52
C PRO A 137 -14.16 12.89 6.98
N ASP A 138 -13.06 12.81 7.71
CA ASP A 138 -11.80 13.52 7.41
C ASP A 138 -10.82 12.69 6.56
N ALA A 139 -11.23 11.48 6.13
CA ALA A 139 -10.42 10.67 5.23
C ALA A 139 -10.23 11.33 3.85
N PHE A 140 -9.21 10.86 3.12
CA PHE A 140 -8.92 11.29 1.75
C PHE A 140 -10.12 11.11 0.81
N VAL A 141 -10.87 10.03 1.01
CA VAL A 141 -12.24 9.83 0.53
C VAL A 141 -13.09 9.58 1.78
N PRO A 142 -13.98 10.52 2.16
CA PRO A 142 -14.84 10.36 3.33
C PRO A 142 -15.69 9.09 3.21
N ILE A 143 -15.76 8.32 4.29
CA ILE A 143 -16.31 6.96 4.27
C ILE A 143 -17.07 6.64 5.57
N ILE A 144 -18.13 5.84 5.44
CA ILE A 144 -18.78 5.13 6.54
C ILE A 144 -18.49 3.65 6.35
N LYS A 145 -17.80 3.03 7.30
CA LYS A 145 -17.55 1.58 7.32
C LYS A 145 -18.57 0.92 8.23
N ILE A 146 -19.20 -0.14 7.75
CA ILE A 146 -20.18 -0.88 8.53
C ILE A 146 -19.99 -2.38 8.39
N LYS A 147 -20.55 -3.10 9.36
CA LYS A 147 -20.87 -4.52 9.22
C LYS A 147 -22.39 -4.66 9.27
N PHE A 148 -22.97 -5.21 8.21
CA PHE A 148 -24.42 -5.27 8.00
C PHE A 148 -24.80 -6.69 7.60
N SER A 149 -25.58 -7.38 8.43
CA SER A 149 -25.90 -8.81 8.27
C SER A 149 -24.64 -9.67 8.05
N GLY A 150 -23.60 -9.47 8.85
CA GLY A 150 -22.32 -10.18 8.73
C GLY A 150 -21.39 -9.68 7.62
N ILE A 151 -21.85 -8.77 6.75
CA ILE A 151 -21.11 -8.32 5.57
C ILE A 151 -20.45 -6.97 5.83
N SER A 152 -19.14 -6.87 5.62
CA SER A 152 -18.42 -5.60 5.65
C SER A 152 -18.73 -4.75 4.42
N ILE A 153 -19.10 -3.49 4.61
CA ILE A 153 -19.49 -2.56 3.54
C ILE A 153 -18.83 -1.22 3.76
N ASP A 154 -18.19 -0.73 2.70
CA ASP A 154 -17.46 0.52 2.66
C ASP A 154 -18.30 1.53 1.85
N LEU A 155 -18.97 2.45 2.54
CA LEU A 155 -19.92 3.40 1.96
C LEU A 155 -19.27 4.77 1.75
N ILE A 156 -19.16 5.17 0.49
CA ILE A 156 -18.68 6.50 0.09
C ILE A 156 -19.80 7.30 -0.58
N PHE A 157 -19.61 8.61 -0.60
CA PHE A 157 -20.61 9.56 -1.07
C PHE A 157 -20.11 10.36 -2.27
N ALA A 158 -21.00 10.62 -3.23
CA ALA A 158 -20.79 11.63 -4.26
C ALA A 158 -22.07 12.42 -4.57
N LYS A 159 -21.94 13.74 -4.58
CA LYS A 159 -22.97 14.67 -5.02
C LYS A 159 -22.73 15.07 -6.48
N LEU A 160 -23.75 14.95 -7.32
CA LEU A 160 -23.73 15.44 -8.70
C LEU A 160 -24.38 16.82 -8.80
N ASP A 161 -23.94 17.64 -9.75
CA ASP A 161 -24.58 18.92 -10.08
C ASP A 161 -25.86 18.72 -10.93
N LEU A 162 -26.74 17.83 -10.46
CA LEU A 162 -28.02 17.48 -11.06
C LEU A 162 -29.14 17.63 -10.03
N PRO A 163 -30.34 18.11 -10.42
CA PRO A 163 -31.47 18.19 -9.50
C PRO A 163 -32.07 16.82 -9.16
N GLN A 164 -31.83 15.80 -9.99
CA GLN A 164 -32.41 14.47 -9.90
C GLN A 164 -31.35 13.42 -10.23
N VAL A 165 -31.39 12.29 -9.52
CA VAL A 165 -30.54 11.12 -9.78
C VAL A 165 -31.46 9.91 -10.04
N PRO A 166 -31.79 9.63 -11.31
CA PRO A 166 -32.69 8.52 -11.64
C PRO A 166 -31.99 7.16 -11.50
N LEU A 167 -32.78 6.09 -11.30
CA LEU A 167 -32.28 4.72 -11.24
C LEU A 167 -31.59 4.24 -12.53
N SER A 168 -31.91 4.85 -13.67
CA SER A 168 -31.29 4.58 -14.96
C SER A 168 -29.92 5.25 -15.15
N LEU A 169 -29.50 6.16 -14.26
CA LEU A 169 -28.25 6.90 -14.40
C LEU A 169 -27.04 5.96 -14.50
N THR A 170 -26.12 6.28 -15.42
CA THR A 170 -24.79 5.67 -15.51
C THR A 170 -23.73 6.75 -15.32
N LEU A 171 -22.52 6.37 -14.92
CA LEU A 171 -21.43 7.31 -14.61
C LEU A 171 -20.39 7.44 -15.73
N SER A 172 -20.68 6.92 -16.93
CA SER A 172 -19.75 6.95 -18.07
C SER A 172 -19.61 8.36 -18.67
N ASP A 173 -20.64 9.20 -18.60
CA ASP A 173 -20.59 10.57 -19.11
C ASP A 173 -19.67 11.46 -18.26
N LYS A 174 -18.60 11.97 -18.89
CA LYS A 174 -17.61 12.87 -18.26
C LYS A 174 -18.21 14.23 -17.89
N ASN A 175 -19.32 14.64 -18.48
CA ASN A 175 -19.98 15.90 -18.13
C ASN A 175 -20.56 15.87 -16.71
N LEU A 176 -20.84 14.69 -16.15
CA LEU A 176 -21.26 14.53 -14.76
C LEU A 176 -20.21 15.01 -13.74
N LEU A 177 -18.96 15.19 -14.17
CA LEU A 177 -17.87 15.66 -13.33
C LEU A 177 -17.78 17.19 -13.25
N ARG A 178 -18.57 17.92 -14.05
CA ARG A 178 -18.58 19.39 -14.01
C ARG A 178 -19.13 19.87 -12.67
N ASN A 179 -18.47 20.87 -12.08
CA ASN A 179 -18.84 21.48 -10.80
C ASN A 179 -18.87 20.50 -9.61
N VAL A 180 -18.22 19.35 -9.73
CA VAL A 180 -18.06 18.37 -8.66
C VAL A 180 -16.79 18.69 -7.86
N ASP A 181 -16.87 18.62 -6.52
CA ASP A 181 -15.71 18.87 -5.66
C ASP A 181 -14.67 17.74 -5.76
N GLU A 182 -13.45 17.97 -5.26
CA GLU A 182 -12.36 16.99 -5.40
C GLU A 182 -12.64 15.66 -4.67
N LYS A 183 -13.35 15.71 -3.53
CA LYS A 183 -13.69 14.51 -2.75
C LYS A 183 -14.74 13.67 -3.50
N ASP A 184 -15.78 14.30 -4.04
CA ASP A 184 -16.82 13.66 -4.83
C ASP A 184 -16.26 13.11 -6.16
N LEU A 185 -15.32 13.83 -6.80
CA LEU A 185 -14.62 13.35 -8.01
C LEU A 185 -13.86 12.05 -7.74
N ARG A 186 -13.14 11.97 -6.61
CA ARG A 186 -12.45 10.75 -6.18
C ARG A 186 -13.42 9.61 -5.93
N SER A 187 -14.55 9.88 -5.27
CA SER A 187 -15.60 8.88 -5.03
C SER A 187 -16.19 8.32 -6.33
N LEU A 188 -16.52 9.19 -7.29
CA LEU A 188 -17.06 8.78 -8.61
C LEU A 188 -16.07 7.93 -9.41
N ASN A 189 -14.77 8.22 -9.29
CA ASN A 189 -13.73 7.53 -10.05
C ASN A 189 -13.64 6.04 -9.73
N GLY A 190 -13.96 5.59 -8.50
CA GLY A 190 -13.94 4.17 -8.15
C GLY A 190 -14.83 3.33 -9.09
N THR A 191 -16.10 3.74 -9.23
CA THR A 191 -17.08 3.10 -10.12
C THR A 191 -16.70 3.23 -11.58
N ARG A 192 -16.32 4.45 -12.01
CA ARG A 192 -15.99 4.74 -13.41
C ARG A 192 -14.79 3.93 -13.90
N VAL A 193 -13.74 3.84 -13.10
CA VAL A 193 -12.57 3.00 -13.42
C VAL A 193 -12.95 1.53 -13.52
N THR A 194 -13.78 1.05 -12.59
CA THR A 194 -14.19 -0.36 -12.55
C THR A 194 -14.99 -0.74 -13.80
N ASP A 195 -15.98 0.07 -14.17
CA ASP A 195 -16.80 -0.16 -15.36
C ASP A 195 -15.94 -0.09 -16.64
N GLU A 196 -15.04 0.90 -16.75
CA GLU A 196 -14.16 1.00 -17.91
C GLU A 196 -13.20 -0.20 -18.04
N ILE A 197 -12.66 -0.74 -16.94
CA ILE A 197 -11.84 -1.96 -16.98
C ILE A 197 -12.65 -3.11 -17.62
N LEU A 198 -13.92 -3.29 -17.22
CA LEU A 198 -14.78 -4.33 -17.76
C LEU A 198 -15.13 -4.12 -19.24
N GLU A 199 -15.20 -2.87 -19.71
CA GLU A 199 -15.42 -2.52 -21.12
C GLU A 199 -14.18 -2.67 -22.00
N LEU A 200 -12.99 -2.59 -21.39
CA LEU A 200 -11.68 -2.61 -22.04
C LEU A 200 -11.02 -4.00 -22.10
N VAL A 201 -11.69 -5.04 -21.59
CA VAL A 201 -11.24 -6.43 -21.71
C VAL A 201 -12.02 -7.20 -22.79
N PRO A 202 -11.34 -7.97 -23.66
CA PRO A 202 -12.00 -8.71 -24.75
C PRO A 202 -12.81 -9.91 -24.24
N ASN A 203 -12.30 -10.63 -23.22
CA ASN A 203 -12.99 -11.77 -22.61
C ASN A 203 -13.07 -11.57 -21.09
N LYS A 204 -14.27 -11.24 -20.60
CA LYS A 204 -14.54 -10.98 -19.18
C LYS A 204 -14.31 -12.22 -18.31
N THR A 205 -14.63 -13.41 -18.80
CA THR A 205 -14.44 -14.67 -18.05
C THR A 205 -12.96 -14.95 -17.85
N SER A 206 -12.17 -14.90 -18.93
CA SER A 206 -10.72 -15.10 -18.86
C SER A 206 -10.07 -14.08 -17.92
N PHE A 207 -10.48 -12.82 -18.01
CA PHE A 207 -10.03 -11.73 -17.14
C PHE A 207 -10.34 -12.01 -15.65
N LYS A 208 -11.59 -12.34 -15.30
CA LYS A 208 -12.00 -12.55 -13.91
C LYS A 208 -11.23 -13.69 -13.26
N ILE A 209 -11.09 -14.84 -13.93
CA ILE A 209 -10.36 -16.00 -13.40
C ILE A 209 -8.86 -15.69 -13.26
N ALA A 210 -8.23 -15.02 -14.24
CA ALA A 210 -6.84 -14.61 -14.14
C ALA A 210 -6.63 -13.60 -13.00
N LEU A 211 -7.53 -12.63 -12.83
CA LEU A 211 -7.45 -11.65 -11.75
C LEU A 211 -7.64 -12.30 -10.37
N ARG A 212 -8.54 -13.27 -10.22
CA ARG A 212 -8.66 -14.07 -8.98
C ARG A 212 -7.34 -14.75 -8.62
N ALA A 213 -6.70 -15.40 -9.58
CA ALA A 213 -5.39 -16.03 -9.38
C ALA A 213 -4.29 -15.03 -9.02
N ILE A 214 -4.21 -13.88 -9.71
CA ILE A 214 -3.24 -12.83 -9.37
C ILE A 214 -3.49 -12.24 -7.99
N LYS A 215 -4.75 -12.04 -7.56
CA LYS A 215 -5.05 -11.57 -6.20
C LYS A 215 -4.56 -12.56 -5.15
N ILE A 216 -4.83 -13.85 -5.31
CA ILE A 216 -4.35 -14.90 -4.38
C ILE A 216 -2.83 -14.95 -4.37
N TRP A 217 -2.20 -14.99 -5.55
CA TRP A 217 -0.75 -14.97 -5.68
C TRP A 217 -0.15 -13.73 -4.99
N ALA A 218 -0.65 -12.53 -5.28
CA ALA A 218 -0.09 -11.30 -4.75
C ALA A 218 -0.21 -11.21 -3.22
N LYS A 219 -1.33 -11.67 -2.64
CA LYS A 219 -1.50 -11.79 -1.19
C LYS A 219 -0.52 -12.82 -0.60
N ARG A 220 -0.50 -14.05 -1.15
CA ARG A 220 0.38 -15.14 -0.69
C ARG A 220 1.85 -14.77 -0.78
N ARG A 221 2.24 -13.98 -1.77
CA ARG A 221 3.63 -13.53 -1.98
C ARG A 221 3.96 -12.19 -1.32
N ALA A 222 3.07 -11.65 -0.49
CA ALA A 222 3.27 -10.38 0.22
C ALA A 222 3.58 -9.19 -0.70
N VAL A 223 2.84 -9.06 -1.81
CA VAL A 223 2.95 -7.94 -2.77
C VAL A 223 1.60 -7.30 -3.08
N TYR A 224 0.67 -7.30 -2.11
CA TYR A 224 -0.67 -6.72 -2.22
C TYR A 224 -0.96 -5.75 -1.06
N ALA A 225 -0.56 -4.48 -1.17
CA ALA A 225 -0.88 -3.42 -0.20
C ALA A 225 -0.48 -2.03 -0.72
N ASN A 226 -1.43 -1.23 -1.22
CA ASN A 226 -1.14 0.13 -1.72
C ASN A 226 -0.59 1.07 -0.64
N VAL A 227 -1.04 0.91 0.60
CA VAL A 227 -0.59 1.72 1.74
C VAL A 227 0.91 1.51 2.03
N PHE A 228 1.42 0.29 1.83
CA PHE A 228 2.82 -0.10 2.04
C PHE A 228 3.68 -0.06 0.77
N GLY A 229 3.18 0.50 -0.33
CA GLY A 229 3.94 0.69 -1.56
C GLY A 229 3.93 -0.49 -2.53
N PHE A 230 2.97 -1.40 -2.41
CA PHE A 230 2.71 -2.46 -3.40
C PHE A 230 1.45 -2.17 -4.21
N PRO A 231 1.21 -2.82 -5.37
CA PRO A 231 -0.03 -2.60 -6.11
C PRO A 231 -1.25 -3.05 -5.30
N GLY A 232 -2.29 -2.21 -5.28
CA GLY A 232 -3.61 -2.56 -4.74
C GLY A 232 -4.50 -3.29 -5.75
N GLY A 233 -5.74 -3.60 -5.37
CA GLY A 233 -6.67 -4.39 -6.19
C GLY A 233 -6.91 -3.82 -7.60
N VAL A 234 -7.12 -2.51 -7.71
CA VAL A 234 -7.34 -1.85 -9.02
C VAL A 234 -6.10 -1.88 -9.91
N ALA A 235 -4.90 -1.74 -9.34
CA ALA A 235 -3.66 -1.81 -10.10
C ALA A 235 -3.42 -3.21 -10.66
N TRP A 236 -3.63 -4.26 -9.83
CA TRP A 236 -3.60 -5.65 -10.29
C TRP A 236 -4.65 -5.94 -11.37
N ALA A 237 -5.87 -5.40 -11.23
CA ALA A 237 -6.91 -5.51 -12.25
C ALA A 237 -6.47 -4.90 -13.58
N MET A 238 -5.86 -3.70 -13.56
CA MET A 238 -5.37 -3.07 -14.79
C MET A 238 -4.18 -3.80 -15.41
N PHE A 239 -3.27 -4.36 -14.60
CA PHE A 239 -2.22 -5.23 -15.12
C PHE A 239 -2.80 -6.43 -15.87
N VAL A 240 -3.73 -7.16 -15.25
CA VAL A 240 -4.36 -8.33 -15.89
C VAL A 240 -5.15 -7.91 -17.12
N ALA A 241 -5.92 -6.82 -17.05
CA ALA A 241 -6.68 -6.30 -18.18
C ALA A 241 -5.76 -6.00 -19.37
N ARG A 242 -4.58 -5.39 -19.14
CA ARG A 242 -3.61 -5.12 -20.21
C ARG A 242 -3.15 -6.40 -20.90
N ILE A 243 -2.89 -7.46 -20.14
CA ILE A 243 -2.49 -8.75 -20.72
C ILE A 243 -3.64 -9.37 -21.52
N CYS A 244 -4.88 -9.28 -21.04
CA CYS A 244 -6.05 -9.72 -21.80
C CYS A 244 -6.20 -8.97 -23.13
N GLN A 245 -5.88 -7.67 -23.20
CA GLN A 245 -5.88 -6.92 -24.46
C GLN A 245 -4.82 -7.45 -25.46
N LEU A 246 -3.66 -7.88 -24.94
CA LEU A 246 -2.57 -8.40 -25.77
C LEU A 246 -2.81 -9.83 -26.27
N TYR A 247 -3.66 -10.60 -25.58
CA TYR A 247 -4.02 -11.99 -25.91
C TYR A 247 -5.55 -12.19 -25.83
N PRO A 248 -6.32 -11.60 -26.75
CA PRO A 248 -7.78 -11.49 -26.63
C PRO A 248 -8.54 -12.82 -26.60
N ASN A 249 -7.97 -13.87 -27.19
CA ASN A 249 -8.60 -15.18 -27.33
C ASN A 249 -8.06 -16.24 -26.36
N ALA A 250 -7.08 -15.89 -25.51
CA ALA A 250 -6.43 -16.84 -24.62
C ALA A 250 -7.30 -17.22 -23.40
N CYS A 251 -7.10 -18.44 -22.89
CA CYS A 251 -7.65 -18.86 -21.59
C CYS A 251 -6.85 -18.24 -20.42
N SER A 252 -7.41 -18.26 -19.22
CA SER A 252 -6.81 -17.62 -18.04
C SER A 252 -5.46 -18.18 -17.65
N ALA A 253 -5.23 -19.49 -17.81
CA ALA A 253 -3.92 -20.10 -17.58
C ALA A 253 -2.83 -19.47 -18.45
N VAL A 254 -3.11 -19.26 -19.74
CA VAL A 254 -2.19 -18.59 -20.68
C VAL A 254 -2.03 -17.12 -20.30
N ILE A 255 -3.11 -16.42 -19.96
CA ILE A 255 -3.04 -15.03 -19.47
C ILE A 255 -2.11 -14.91 -18.26
N LEU A 256 -2.17 -15.84 -17.29
CA LEU A 256 -1.26 -15.83 -16.13
C LEU A 256 0.21 -16.02 -16.53
N SER A 257 0.50 -16.98 -17.40
CA SER A 257 1.87 -17.18 -17.90
C SER A 257 2.40 -15.93 -18.61
N LYS A 258 1.57 -15.34 -19.49
CA LYS A 258 1.92 -14.11 -20.23
C LYS A 258 2.03 -12.90 -19.33
N PHE A 259 1.24 -12.82 -18.26
CA PHE A 259 1.33 -11.77 -17.25
C PHE A 259 2.72 -11.71 -16.62
N PHE A 260 3.24 -12.83 -16.13
CA PHE A 260 4.57 -12.87 -15.54
C PHE A 260 5.67 -12.58 -16.57
N GLN A 261 5.57 -13.17 -17.76
CA GLN A 261 6.57 -12.99 -18.83
C GLN A 261 6.67 -11.54 -19.29
N ILE A 262 5.53 -10.86 -19.45
CA ILE A 262 5.49 -9.49 -19.95
C ILE A 262 5.87 -8.49 -18.86
N LEU A 263 5.31 -8.61 -17.66
CA LEU A 263 5.57 -7.62 -16.60
C LEU A 263 6.99 -7.71 -16.03
N SER A 264 7.60 -8.90 -16.02
CA SER A 264 9.02 -9.06 -15.65
C SER A 264 9.99 -8.42 -16.64
N ARG A 265 9.60 -8.32 -17.93
CA ARG A 265 10.40 -7.71 -19.00
C ARG A 265 9.92 -6.32 -19.39
N TRP A 266 8.94 -5.78 -18.68
CA TRP A 266 8.37 -4.47 -18.97
C TRP A 266 9.41 -3.39 -18.72
N LYS A 267 9.53 -2.43 -19.66
CA LYS A 267 10.55 -1.38 -19.62
C LYS A 267 10.14 -0.26 -18.67
N TRP A 268 10.12 -0.53 -17.37
CA TRP A 268 9.84 0.47 -16.34
C TRP A 268 10.80 1.66 -16.44
N PRO A 269 10.32 2.92 -16.34
CA PRO A 269 8.99 3.36 -15.88
C PRO A 269 7.98 3.62 -17.02
N GLN A 270 8.05 2.94 -18.18
CA GLN A 270 6.99 3.07 -19.20
C GLN A 270 5.62 2.71 -18.62
N PRO A 271 4.56 3.52 -18.84
CA PRO A 271 3.27 3.31 -18.19
C PRO A 271 2.48 2.16 -18.80
N VAL A 272 1.74 1.44 -17.95
CA VAL A 272 0.68 0.54 -18.39
C VAL A 272 -0.59 1.35 -18.62
N LEU A 273 -1.05 1.36 -19.87
CA LEU A 273 -2.26 2.05 -20.34
C LEU A 273 -3.26 1.06 -20.92
N LEU A 274 -4.54 1.19 -20.55
CA LEU A 274 -5.63 0.38 -21.11
C LEU A 274 -6.34 1.03 -22.29
N LYS A 275 -6.28 2.37 -22.39
CA LYS A 275 -6.74 3.18 -23.52
C LYS A 275 -5.89 4.45 -23.60
N PRO A 276 -5.92 5.19 -24.72
CA PRO A 276 -5.29 6.51 -24.78
C PRO A 276 -5.80 7.41 -23.65
N ILE A 277 -4.92 8.19 -23.04
CA ILE A 277 -5.30 9.17 -22.02
C ILE A 277 -6.14 10.24 -22.71
N GLU A 278 -7.34 10.45 -22.21
CA GLU A 278 -8.30 11.38 -22.79
C GLU A 278 -8.21 12.74 -22.10
N ASP A 279 -8.29 13.81 -22.90
CA ASP A 279 -8.62 15.12 -22.37
C ASP A 279 -10.10 15.14 -21.93
N GLY A 280 -10.44 16.11 -21.10
CA GLY A 280 -11.82 16.26 -20.64
C GLY A 280 -12.19 17.70 -20.35
N PRO A 281 -13.44 17.93 -19.95
CA PRO A 281 -14.04 19.26 -19.91
C PRO A 281 -13.57 20.13 -18.73
N LEU A 282 -12.71 19.60 -17.85
CA LEU A 282 -12.28 20.27 -16.61
C LEU A 282 -10.79 20.60 -16.67
N GLN A 283 -10.40 21.68 -16.00
CA GLN A 283 -8.99 22.01 -15.78
C GLN A 283 -8.42 21.24 -14.57
N VAL A 284 -8.56 19.92 -14.59
CA VAL A 284 -8.04 19.04 -13.53
C VAL A 284 -6.71 18.42 -13.95
N ARG A 285 -5.85 18.13 -12.97
CA ARG A 285 -4.58 17.44 -13.23
C ARG A 285 -4.85 16.03 -13.76
N VAL A 286 -4.41 15.78 -14.99
CA VAL A 286 -4.32 14.45 -15.59
C VAL A 286 -2.87 13.98 -15.52
N TRP A 287 -2.64 12.69 -15.25
CA TRP A 287 -1.29 12.13 -15.17
C TRP A 287 -0.49 12.43 -16.44
N ASN A 288 0.61 13.16 -16.28
CA ASN A 288 1.47 13.56 -17.38
C ASN A 288 2.92 13.76 -16.91
N PRO A 289 3.81 12.77 -17.13
CA PRO A 289 5.21 12.87 -16.73
C PRO A 289 5.98 13.94 -17.51
N LYS A 290 5.53 14.37 -18.70
CA LYS A 290 6.24 15.45 -19.42
C LYS A 290 6.10 16.79 -18.71
N ILE A 291 4.98 16.99 -18.02
CA ILE A 291 4.67 18.25 -17.32
C ILE A 291 5.05 18.14 -15.84
N TYR A 292 4.50 17.15 -15.12
CA TYR A 292 4.59 17.10 -13.65
C TYR A 292 5.78 16.28 -13.16
N ALA A 293 6.63 16.87 -12.31
CA ALA A 293 7.81 16.20 -11.73
C ALA A 293 7.44 14.98 -10.88
N GLN A 294 6.33 15.07 -10.13
CA GLN A 294 5.82 13.95 -9.33
C GLN A 294 5.40 12.77 -10.22
N ASP A 295 4.85 13.03 -11.41
CA ASP A 295 4.47 11.95 -12.32
C ASP A 295 5.68 11.28 -12.96
N ARG A 296 6.79 12.04 -13.15
CA ARG A 296 8.09 11.50 -13.61
C ARG A 296 8.74 10.57 -12.61
N SER A 297 8.50 10.77 -11.30
CA SER A 297 9.15 9.98 -10.27
C SER A 297 8.47 8.62 -10.03
N HIS A 298 7.29 8.37 -10.63
CA HIS A 298 6.59 7.10 -10.52
C HIS A 298 7.42 5.94 -11.10
N LYS A 299 7.65 4.91 -10.28
CA LYS A 299 8.58 3.80 -10.58
C LYS A 299 8.00 2.74 -11.50
N MET A 300 6.72 2.39 -11.30
CA MET A 300 5.99 1.42 -12.12
C MET A 300 4.56 1.92 -12.42
N PRO A 301 4.41 2.96 -13.26
CA PRO A 301 3.13 3.65 -13.42
C PRO A 301 2.06 2.78 -14.09
N VAL A 302 0.90 2.68 -13.43
CA VAL A 302 -0.32 2.04 -13.96
C VAL A 302 -1.43 3.06 -13.94
N ILE A 303 -1.96 3.39 -15.12
CA ILE A 303 -2.79 4.56 -15.28
C ILE A 303 -4.26 4.18 -15.38
N THR A 304 -5.09 4.80 -14.55
CA THR A 304 -6.54 4.59 -14.57
C THR A 304 -7.13 5.04 -15.91
N PRO A 305 -8.00 4.23 -16.53
CA PRO A 305 -8.53 4.55 -17.85
C PRO A 305 -9.52 5.73 -17.77
N ALA A 306 -10.33 5.83 -16.71
CA ALA A 306 -11.33 6.87 -16.59
C ALA A 306 -10.71 8.25 -16.38
N TYR A 307 -11.24 9.24 -17.12
CA TYR A 307 -10.86 10.65 -16.97
C TYR A 307 -11.33 11.22 -15.61
N PRO A 308 -10.51 12.00 -14.87
CA PRO A 308 -9.11 12.28 -15.16
C PRO A 308 -8.21 11.10 -14.79
N SER A 309 -7.37 10.68 -15.72
CA SER A 309 -6.45 9.56 -15.53
C SER A 309 -5.40 9.86 -14.46
N MET A 310 -5.19 8.92 -13.54
CA MET A 310 -4.25 9.01 -12.42
C MET A 310 -3.37 7.76 -12.33
N CYS A 311 -2.24 7.85 -11.62
CA CYS A 311 -1.38 6.71 -11.35
C CYS A 311 -1.88 5.94 -10.11
N ALA A 312 -2.33 4.70 -10.32
CA ALA A 312 -2.79 3.80 -9.25
C ALA A 312 -1.65 3.17 -8.42
N THR A 313 -0.40 3.42 -8.79
CA THR A 313 0.81 2.81 -8.21
C THR A 313 1.84 3.86 -7.79
N HIS A 314 1.39 5.08 -7.49
CA HIS A 314 2.26 6.20 -7.09
C HIS A 314 3.05 5.94 -5.80
N ASN A 315 2.62 4.99 -4.96
CA ASN A 315 3.30 4.63 -3.71
C ASN A 315 4.48 3.65 -3.89
N ILE A 316 4.69 3.08 -5.08
CA ILE A 316 5.80 2.13 -5.31
C ILE A 316 7.14 2.85 -5.15
N SER A 317 7.96 2.32 -4.24
CA SER A 317 9.35 2.72 -3.98
C SER A 317 10.36 1.89 -4.78
N GLU A 318 11.66 2.18 -4.69
CA GLU A 318 12.66 1.35 -5.36
C GLU A 318 12.73 -0.06 -4.73
N SER A 319 12.60 -0.16 -3.40
CA SER A 319 12.60 -1.44 -2.69
C SER A 319 11.41 -2.31 -3.06
N THR A 320 10.20 -1.76 -2.98
CA THR A 320 8.97 -2.51 -3.33
C THR A 320 8.96 -2.91 -4.82
N LYS A 321 9.45 -2.04 -5.72
CA LYS A 321 9.69 -2.41 -7.12
C LYS A 321 10.61 -3.62 -7.28
N LYS A 322 11.76 -3.66 -6.58
CA LYS A 322 12.68 -4.82 -6.61
C LYS A 322 12.00 -6.11 -6.14
N VAL A 323 11.19 -6.03 -5.08
CA VAL A 323 10.41 -7.18 -4.57
C VAL A 323 9.38 -7.65 -5.60
N ILE A 324 8.61 -6.73 -6.19
CA ILE A 324 7.62 -7.06 -7.23
C ILE A 324 8.29 -7.75 -8.42
N LEU A 325 9.42 -7.22 -8.91
CA LEU A 325 10.15 -7.81 -10.03
C LEU A 325 10.68 -9.22 -9.68
N THR A 326 11.20 -9.41 -8.47
CA THR A 326 11.65 -10.73 -7.98
C THR A 326 10.51 -11.75 -8.01
N GLU A 327 9.34 -11.37 -7.50
CA GLU A 327 8.16 -12.24 -7.47
C GLU A 327 7.56 -12.47 -8.87
N LEU A 328 7.64 -11.48 -9.78
CA LEU A 328 7.28 -11.67 -11.19
C LEU A 328 8.21 -12.67 -11.88
N HIS A 329 9.53 -12.61 -11.63
CA HIS A 329 10.48 -13.60 -12.15
C HIS A 329 10.21 -15.01 -11.60
N ARG A 330 9.97 -15.15 -10.30
CA ARG A 330 9.51 -16.41 -9.69
C ARG A 330 8.25 -16.93 -10.39
N GLY A 331 7.29 -16.05 -10.67
CA GLY A 331 6.07 -16.39 -11.40
C GLY A 331 6.33 -16.90 -12.83
N VAL A 332 7.32 -16.34 -13.54
CA VAL A 332 7.75 -16.85 -14.86
C VAL A 332 8.24 -18.29 -14.74
N GLU A 333 9.17 -18.56 -13.81
CA GLU A 333 9.77 -19.90 -13.65
C GLU A 333 8.72 -20.96 -13.29
N ILE A 334 7.84 -20.64 -12.33
CA ILE A 334 6.81 -21.58 -11.87
C ILE A 334 5.78 -21.83 -12.98
N THR A 335 5.29 -20.77 -13.64
CA THR A 335 4.30 -20.97 -14.72
C THR A 335 4.89 -21.70 -15.91
N GLN A 336 6.17 -21.52 -16.25
CA GLN A 336 6.83 -22.34 -17.26
C GLN A 336 6.84 -23.82 -16.88
N LYS A 337 7.20 -24.13 -15.62
CA LYS A 337 7.20 -25.51 -15.09
C LYS A 337 5.80 -26.13 -15.00
N ILE A 338 4.77 -25.33 -14.74
CA ILE A 338 3.37 -25.80 -14.79
C ILE A 338 3.00 -26.20 -16.23
N PHE A 339 3.38 -25.38 -17.22
CA PHE A 339 3.10 -25.67 -18.63
C PHE A 339 3.93 -26.84 -19.19
N SER A 340 5.06 -27.18 -18.58
CA SER A 340 5.81 -28.41 -18.85
C SER A 340 5.37 -29.62 -18.01
N ASN A 341 4.33 -29.47 -17.17
CA ASN A 341 3.81 -30.48 -16.24
C ASN A 341 4.80 -30.93 -15.14
N GLU A 342 5.76 -30.08 -14.76
CA GLU A 342 6.70 -30.31 -13.66
C GLU A 342 6.21 -29.81 -12.30
N LEU A 343 5.37 -28.77 -12.29
CA LEU A 343 4.79 -28.17 -11.08
C LEU A 343 3.27 -28.00 -11.22
N SER A 344 2.62 -27.64 -10.12
CA SER A 344 1.18 -27.40 -10.02
C SER A 344 0.85 -25.94 -9.73
N TRP A 345 -0.43 -25.56 -9.88
CA TRP A 345 -0.89 -24.22 -9.49
C TRP A 345 -0.75 -23.94 -7.98
N ALA A 346 -0.70 -24.97 -7.14
CA ALA A 346 -0.47 -24.78 -5.70
C ALA A 346 0.93 -24.20 -5.42
N ASP A 347 1.94 -24.55 -6.23
CA ASP A 347 3.31 -24.05 -6.11
C ASP A 347 3.40 -22.54 -6.41
N LEU A 348 2.53 -22.04 -7.30
CA LEU A 348 2.42 -20.61 -7.58
C LEU A 348 1.89 -19.85 -6.36
N PHE A 349 0.94 -20.44 -5.64
CA PHE A 349 0.25 -19.85 -4.48
C PHE A 349 0.88 -20.18 -3.12
N THR A 350 2.09 -20.75 -3.11
CA THR A 350 2.85 -20.96 -1.88
C THR A 350 3.10 -19.63 -1.17
N LYS A 351 2.84 -19.61 0.15
CA LYS A 351 3.05 -18.46 1.04
C LYS A 351 4.50 -17.96 0.96
N HIS A 352 4.66 -16.66 1.14
CA HIS A 352 5.95 -15.97 1.25
C HIS A 352 6.77 -16.52 2.42
N ASP A 353 8.07 -16.27 2.36
CA ASP A 353 9.05 -16.56 3.40
C ASP A 353 9.56 -15.27 4.08
N PHE A 354 8.78 -14.18 4.05
CA PHE A 354 9.16 -12.85 4.54
C PHE A 354 9.90 -12.88 5.88
N PHE A 355 9.35 -13.54 6.90
CA PHE A 355 9.91 -13.63 8.27
C PHE A 355 11.10 -14.60 8.41
N PHE A 356 11.50 -15.28 7.33
CA PHE A 356 12.67 -16.15 7.25
C PHE A 356 13.78 -15.55 6.39
N LYS A 357 13.41 -14.67 5.46
CA LYS A 357 14.28 -14.17 4.39
C LYS A 357 15.35 -13.20 4.88
N TYR A 358 15.00 -12.32 5.82
CA TYR A 358 15.92 -11.29 6.30
C TYR A 358 16.57 -11.68 7.63
N LYS A 359 17.81 -11.22 7.84
CA LYS A 359 18.49 -11.37 9.14
C LYS A 359 17.97 -10.36 10.18
N PHE A 360 17.48 -9.22 9.69
CA PHE A 360 17.14 -8.04 10.48
C PHE A 360 15.80 -7.48 10.06
N TYR A 361 15.02 -7.05 11.04
CA TYR A 361 13.72 -6.42 10.85
C TYR A 361 13.65 -5.16 11.69
N LEU A 362 13.03 -4.13 11.13
CA LEU A 362 12.56 -2.98 11.89
C LEU A 362 11.08 -3.21 12.22
N THR A 363 10.76 -3.16 13.50
CA THR A 363 9.41 -3.34 14.03
C THR A 363 8.88 -1.99 14.48
N VAL A 364 7.81 -1.53 13.84
CA VAL A 364 7.13 -0.27 14.16
C VAL A 364 5.86 -0.61 14.92
N MET A 365 5.85 -0.33 16.22
CA MET A 365 4.74 -0.61 17.12
C MET A 365 3.99 0.68 17.42
N VAL A 366 2.69 0.65 17.24
CA VAL A 366 1.77 1.74 17.54
C VAL A 366 0.87 1.26 18.67
N SER A 367 0.70 2.04 19.73
CA SER A 367 -0.25 1.67 20.78
C SER A 367 -1.12 2.83 21.24
N THR A 368 -2.32 2.48 21.70
CA THR A 368 -3.31 3.44 22.22
C THR A 368 -3.88 2.91 23.53
N LYS A 369 -3.83 3.73 24.58
CA LYS A 369 -4.59 3.53 25.82
C LYS A 369 -5.94 4.23 25.66
N GLY A 370 -6.98 3.52 25.27
CA GLY A 370 -8.25 4.15 24.95
C GLY A 370 -9.19 3.22 24.23
N SER A 371 -10.10 3.78 23.42
CA SER A 371 -11.05 3.00 22.64
C SER A 371 -10.44 2.41 21.37
N ASP A 372 -11.05 1.33 20.87
CA ASP A 372 -10.78 0.75 19.55
C ASP A 372 -10.82 1.82 18.43
N GLU A 373 -11.77 2.76 18.51
CA GLU A 373 -11.92 3.83 17.52
C GLU A 373 -10.72 4.80 17.52
N GLN A 374 -10.23 5.19 18.70
CA GLN A 374 -9.03 6.01 18.83
C GLN A 374 -7.81 5.27 18.30
N HIS A 375 -7.70 3.96 18.59
CA HIS A 375 -6.62 3.15 18.08
C HIS A 375 -6.64 3.06 16.56
N LEU A 376 -7.78 2.74 15.95
CA LEU A 376 -7.93 2.60 14.50
C LEU A 376 -7.54 3.88 13.74
N LYS A 377 -7.87 5.06 14.28
CA LYS A 377 -7.46 6.35 13.71
C LYS A 377 -5.94 6.55 13.81
N TRP A 378 -5.35 6.26 14.96
CA TRP A 378 -3.92 6.43 15.19
C TRP A 378 -3.07 5.43 14.40
N SER A 379 -3.35 4.13 14.51
CA SER A 379 -2.65 3.07 13.76
C SER A 379 -2.77 3.28 12.26
N GLY A 380 -3.98 3.54 11.75
CA GLY A 380 -4.22 3.81 10.33
C GLY A 380 -3.45 5.02 9.82
N PHE A 381 -3.29 6.07 10.63
CA PHE A 381 -2.45 7.21 10.27
C PHE A 381 -0.97 6.82 10.16
N VAL A 382 -0.41 6.14 11.16
CA VAL A 382 1.00 5.71 11.15
C VAL A 382 1.27 4.74 9.98
N GLU A 383 0.38 3.78 9.75
CA GLU A 383 0.44 2.86 8.60
C GLU A 383 0.52 3.62 7.27
N SER A 384 -0.30 4.67 7.10
CA SER A 384 -0.30 5.51 5.89
C SER A 384 1.05 6.20 5.62
N LYS A 385 1.89 6.35 6.64
CA LYS A 385 3.21 6.99 6.57
C LYS A 385 4.36 6.00 6.50
N LEU A 386 4.16 4.70 6.78
CA LEU A 386 5.25 3.70 6.84
C LEU A 386 6.09 3.67 5.54
N ARG A 387 5.43 3.84 4.39
CA ARG A 387 6.10 3.94 3.08
C ARG A 387 7.14 5.07 3.00
N LEU A 388 6.97 6.17 3.75
CA LEU A 388 7.91 7.28 3.79
C LEU A 388 9.18 6.91 4.55
N LEU A 389 9.05 6.10 5.61
CA LEU A 389 10.21 5.52 6.30
C LEU A 389 10.97 4.58 5.36
N VAL A 390 10.27 3.72 4.62
CA VAL A 390 10.90 2.84 3.60
C VAL A 390 11.68 3.65 2.56
N GLN A 391 11.10 4.73 2.04
CA GLN A 391 11.76 5.63 1.06
C GLN A 391 13.01 6.31 1.63
N LYS A 392 13.04 6.61 2.93
CA LYS A 392 14.23 7.17 3.60
C LYS A 392 15.29 6.10 3.88
N LEU A 393 14.87 4.87 4.23
CA LEU A 393 15.79 3.76 4.49
C LEU A 393 16.46 3.27 3.20
N GLU A 394 15.72 3.17 2.09
CA GLU A 394 16.24 2.58 0.84
C GLU A 394 17.33 3.41 0.15
N VAL A 395 17.51 4.67 0.55
CA VAL A 395 18.57 5.55 0.04
C VAL A 395 19.81 5.61 0.95
N LEU A 396 19.77 4.97 2.13
CA LEU A 396 20.91 4.94 3.03
C LEU A 396 22.04 4.04 2.48
N PRO A 397 23.30 4.50 2.52
CA PRO A 397 24.44 3.65 2.22
C PRO A 397 24.43 2.38 3.08
N GLY A 398 24.65 1.23 2.44
CA GLY A 398 24.65 -0.08 3.08
C GLY A 398 23.28 -0.77 3.21
N ILE A 399 22.15 -0.10 2.92
CA ILE A 399 20.84 -0.75 2.83
C ILE A 399 20.57 -1.12 1.37
N ASN A 400 20.55 -2.41 1.06
CA ASN A 400 20.26 -2.90 -0.30
C ASN A 400 18.75 -2.87 -0.60
N LEU A 401 17.95 -3.15 0.43
CA LEU A 401 16.49 -3.27 0.35
C LEU A 401 15.86 -3.00 1.73
N ALA A 402 14.83 -2.15 1.75
CA ALA A 402 13.90 -2.03 2.87
C ALA A 402 12.53 -2.55 2.43
N HIS A 403 12.16 -3.76 2.86
CA HIS A 403 10.95 -4.46 2.42
C HIS A 403 9.85 -4.35 3.48
N PRO A 404 8.84 -3.47 3.32
CA PRO A 404 7.70 -3.44 4.23
C PRO A 404 6.84 -4.70 4.07
N PHE A 405 6.40 -5.30 5.17
CA PHE A 405 5.39 -6.35 5.13
C PHE A 405 4.01 -5.75 4.79
N ILE A 406 3.10 -6.57 4.26
CA ILE A 406 1.84 -6.08 3.68
C ILE A 406 0.67 -5.99 4.66
N GLU A 407 0.79 -6.60 5.84
CA GLU A 407 -0.30 -6.70 6.81
C GLU A 407 0.25 -6.36 8.21
N PRO A 408 -0.42 -5.50 8.98
CA PRO A 408 -0.07 -5.28 10.38
C PRO A 408 -0.51 -6.46 11.26
N TYR A 409 0.10 -6.58 12.43
CA TYR A 409 -0.31 -7.49 13.49
C TYR A 409 -0.97 -6.72 14.62
N GLU A 410 -2.18 -7.11 14.97
CA GLU A 410 -2.98 -6.45 16.01
C GLU A 410 -3.02 -7.31 17.28
N SER A 411 -2.93 -6.66 18.43
CA SER A 411 -3.08 -7.28 19.74
C SER A 411 -3.63 -6.27 20.73
N SER A 412 -4.56 -6.70 21.58
CA SER A 412 -5.08 -5.87 22.67
C SER A 412 -4.97 -6.60 24.01
N TYR A 413 -4.64 -5.87 25.06
CA TYR A 413 -4.47 -6.42 26.41
C TYR A 413 -5.23 -5.60 27.45
N ILE A 414 -5.79 -6.28 28.44
CA ILE A 414 -6.38 -5.65 29.62
C ILE A 414 -5.28 -5.33 30.62
N TYR A 415 -5.35 -4.15 31.24
CA TYR A 415 -4.46 -3.75 32.35
C TYR A 415 -5.26 -3.09 33.48
N ASN A 416 -4.83 -3.29 34.72
CA ASN A 416 -5.51 -2.73 35.90
C ASN A 416 -4.86 -1.45 36.44
N ASN A 417 -3.57 -1.26 36.15
CA ASN A 417 -2.79 -0.13 36.64
C ASN A 417 -1.63 0.19 35.69
N GLU A 418 -0.98 1.32 35.92
CA GLU A 418 0.06 1.84 35.03
C GLU A 418 1.33 1.00 35.00
N ASN A 419 1.60 0.22 36.05
CA ASN A 419 2.75 -0.68 36.08
C ASN A 419 2.51 -1.89 35.16
N GLU A 420 1.30 -2.45 35.15
CA GLU A 420 0.91 -3.53 34.22
C GLU A 420 1.01 -3.05 32.76
N TYR A 421 0.50 -1.86 32.45
CA TYR A 421 0.65 -1.27 31.12
C TYR A 421 2.12 -1.15 30.68
N LYS A 422 2.97 -0.58 31.54
CA LYS A 422 4.42 -0.46 31.26
C LYS A 422 5.06 -1.83 31.05
N GLU A 423 4.66 -2.83 31.83
CA GLU A 423 5.17 -4.18 31.69
C GLU A 423 4.73 -4.84 30.38
N ILE A 424 3.49 -4.64 29.95
CA ILE A 424 3.00 -5.08 28.63
C ILE A 424 3.87 -4.46 27.52
N MET A 425 4.01 -3.13 27.52
CA MET A 425 4.74 -2.41 26.46
C MET A 425 6.24 -2.73 26.42
N ASN A 426 6.87 -2.94 27.58
CA ASN A 426 8.28 -3.29 27.68
C ASN A 426 8.55 -4.71 27.15
N ASN A 427 7.63 -5.64 27.37
CA ASN A 427 7.80 -7.05 26.99
C ASN A 427 7.23 -7.40 25.61
N TYR A 428 6.39 -6.54 25.00
CA TYR A 428 5.85 -6.77 23.66
C TYR A 428 6.88 -6.56 22.55
N GLY A 429 6.80 -7.38 21.49
CA GLY A 429 7.53 -7.18 20.23
C GLY A 429 8.85 -7.93 20.10
N THR A 430 9.23 -8.77 21.08
CA THR A 430 10.35 -9.73 20.93
C THR A 430 10.06 -11.07 21.58
N HIS A 431 10.59 -12.15 20.99
CA HIS A 431 10.43 -13.51 21.51
C HIS A 431 10.95 -13.66 22.94
N LYS A 432 12.13 -13.08 23.24
CA LYS A 432 12.76 -13.24 24.56
C LYS A 432 11.87 -12.80 25.72
N THR A 433 11.00 -11.83 25.49
CA THR A 433 10.19 -11.20 26.53
C THR A 433 8.70 -11.56 26.42
N GLU A 434 8.23 -12.11 25.30
CA GLU A 434 6.80 -12.39 25.09
C GLU A 434 6.23 -13.40 26.09
N GLY A 435 7.07 -14.29 26.66
CA GLY A 435 6.66 -15.21 27.73
C GLY A 435 6.10 -14.50 28.96
N ALA A 436 6.57 -13.28 29.26
CA ALA A 436 6.07 -12.46 30.36
C ALA A 436 4.64 -11.92 30.10
N LEU A 437 4.19 -11.90 28.84
CA LEU A 437 2.87 -11.39 28.48
C LEU A 437 1.75 -12.38 28.81
N LYS A 438 2.06 -13.67 28.97
CA LYS A 438 1.07 -14.75 29.21
C LYS A 438 0.26 -14.56 30.50
N LYS A 439 0.73 -13.72 31.42
CA LYS A 439 0.04 -13.40 32.67
C LYS A 439 -1.05 -12.31 32.50
N PHE A 440 -1.03 -11.58 31.39
CA PHE A 440 -2.03 -10.56 31.08
C PHE A 440 -3.13 -11.14 30.21
N THR A 441 -4.34 -10.64 30.38
CA THR A 441 -5.49 -11.05 29.57
C THR A 441 -5.38 -10.39 28.20
N LYS A 442 -5.07 -11.20 27.17
CA LYS A 442 -5.17 -10.78 25.76
C LYS A 442 -6.64 -10.81 25.34
N ILE A 443 -7.10 -9.76 24.68
CA ILE A 443 -8.45 -9.70 24.12
C ILE A 443 -8.47 -10.52 22.83
N THR A 444 -9.27 -11.57 22.84
CA THR A 444 -9.58 -12.42 21.69
C THR A 444 -10.98 -12.08 21.17
N ASP A 445 -11.33 -12.53 19.96
CA ASP A 445 -12.66 -12.32 19.39
C ASP A 445 -13.79 -12.86 20.29
N GLU A 446 -13.50 -13.90 21.08
CA GLU A 446 -14.43 -14.50 22.04
C GLU A 446 -14.75 -13.55 23.21
N ILE A 447 -13.76 -12.84 23.72
CA ILE A 447 -13.88 -11.99 24.92
C ILE A 447 -14.14 -10.52 24.53
N LYS A 448 -13.87 -10.13 23.28
CA LYS A 448 -14.00 -8.74 22.79
C LYS A 448 -15.40 -8.15 23.02
N ASN A 449 -16.44 -9.00 23.01
CA ASN A 449 -17.82 -8.57 23.18
C ASN A 449 -18.34 -8.63 24.61
N ASP A 450 -17.59 -9.21 25.55
CA ASP A 450 -17.99 -9.32 26.95
C ASP A 450 -18.11 -7.95 27.61
N GLU A 451 -19.17 -7.72 28.39
CA GLU A 451 -19.34 -6.43 29.07
C GLU A 451 -18.21 -6.12 30.06
N ALA A 452 -17.67 -7.16 30.71
CA ALA A 452 -16.54 -7.03 31.62
C ALA A 452 -15.25 -6.60 30.91
N SER A 453 -15.02 -7.05 29.67
CA SER A 453 -13.84 -6.65 28.90
C SER A 453 -13.99 -5.22 28.40
N LYS A 454 -15.18 -4.86 27.89
CA LYS A 454 -15.51 -3.49 27.43
C LYS A 454 -15.40 -2.44 28.54
N ALA A 455 -15.67 -2.83 29.79
CA ALA A 455 -15.52 -1.94 30.95
C ALA A 455 -14.09 -1.85 31.50
N ALA A 456 -13.20 -2.75 31.12
CA ALA A 456 -11.81 -2.78 31.60
C ALA A 456 -10.92 -1.79 30.83
N ASN A 457 -9.81 -1.36 31.43
CA ASN A 457 -8.83 -0.56 30.69
C ASN A 457 -8.07 -1.45 29.70
N GLN A 458 -7.96 -0.98 28.46
CA GLN A 458 -7.35 -1.73 27.37
C GLN A 458 -6.22 -0.93 26.73
N VAL A 459 -5.15 -1.65 26.37
CA VAL A 459 -4.13 -1.15 25.46
C VAL A 459 -4.25 -1.91 24.15
N HIS A 460 -4.41 -1.16 23.06
CA HIS A 460 -4.44 -1.68 21.71
C HIS A 460 -3.08 -1.47 21.06
N ILE A 461 -2.56 -2.47 20.36
CA ILE A 461 -1.22 -2.46 19.76
C ILE A 461 -1.35 -2.94 18.31
N THR A 462 -0.84 -2.13 17.38
CA THR A 462 -0.66 -2.47 15.96
C THR A 462 0.84 -2.51 15.65
N THR A 463 1.31 -3.58 15.02
CA THR A 463 2.73 -3.80 14.73
C THR A 463 2.98 -4.01 13.24
N MET A 464 3.85 -3.19 12.66
CA MET A 464 4.28 -3.31 11.26
C MET A 464 5.76 -3.69 11.18
N PHE A 465 6.13 -4.41 10.13
CA PHE A 465 7.49 -4.93 9.96
C PHE A 465 8.12 -4.43 8.66
N ILE A 466 9.42 -4.12 8.71
CA ILE A 466 10.26 -3.85 7.54
C ILE A 466 11.45 -4.79 7.59
N GLY A 467 11.55 -5.72 6.64
CA GLY A 467 12.73 -6.56 6.45
C GLY A 467 13.88 -5.75 5.85
N LEU A 468 15.07 -5.86 6.43
CA LEU A 468 16.25 -5.13 5.99
C LEU A 468 17.27 -6.09 5.39
N ASP A 469 17.58 -5.89 4.11
CA ASP A 469 18.77 -6.46 3.49
C ASP A 469 19.91 -5.45 3.56
N ILE A 470 20.98 -5.83 4.25
CA ILE A 470 22.09 -4.95 4.60
C ILE A 470 23.36 -5.49 3.95
N ASN A 471 24.11 -4.60 3.29
CA ASN A 471 25.45 -4.90 2.82
C ASN A 471 26.41 -4.98 4.01
N THR A 472 26.66 -6.22 4.48
CA THR A 472 27.53 -6.47 5.62
C THR A 472 29.03 -6.36 5.30
N GLU A 473 29.40 -6.18 4.03
CA GLU A 473 30.80 -6.07 3.61
C GLU A 473 31.35 -4.64 3.77
N GLU A 474 30.51 -3.62 3.58
CA GLU A 474 30.91 -2.20 3.65
C GLU A 474 30.86 -1.62 5.07
N SER A 475 29.91 -2.05 5.91
CA SER A 475 29.84 -1.63 7.31
C SER A 475 29.14 -2.66 8.19
N LYS A 476 29.68 -2.87 9.41
CA LYS A 476 29.07 -3.75 10.43
C LYS A 476 27.88 -3.11 11.13
N LYS A 477 27.70 -1.78 11.03
CA LYS A 477 26.61 -1.03 11.66
C LYS A 477 26.18 0.09 10.72
N ILE A 478 24.89 0.11 10.40
CA ILE A 478 24.26 1.21 9.66
C ILE A 478 23.46 2.01 10.66
N ASP A 479 23.69 3.32 10.67
CA ASP A 479 22.89 4.23 11.47
C ASP A 479 21.59 4.54 10.73
N ILE A 480 20.47 4.09 11.31
CA ILE A 480 19.12 4.35 10.82
C ILE A 480 18.37 5.34 11.72
N HIS A 481 19.05 5.95 12.70
CA HIS A 481 18.43 6.82 13.70
C HIS A 481 17.73 8.02 13.05
N ILE A 482 18.38 8.68 12.08
CA ILE A 482 17.82 9.88 11.42
C ILE A 482 16.48 9.57 10.73
N PRO A 483 16.37 8.60 9.79
CA PRO A 483 15.08 8.24 9.21
C PRO A 483 14.01 7.85 10.22
N CYS A 484 14.39 7.09 11.26
CA CYS A 484 13.47 6.67 12.32
C CYS A 484 12.96 7.86 13.13
N GLN A 485 13.83 8.82 13.47
CA GLN A 485 13.46 10.00 14.24
C GLN A 485 12.58 10.95 13.41
N GLU A 486 12.90 11.16 12.13
CA GLU A 486 12.07 11.95 11.23
C GLU A 486 10.69 11.35 11.05
N PHE A 487 10.60 10.02 10.92
CA PHE A 487 9.33 9.30 10.86
C PHE A 487 8.54 9.44 12.18
N PHE A 488 9.20 9.29 13.32
CA PHE A 488 8.58 9.48 14.63
C PHE A 488 7.99 10.89 14.78
N ASN A 489 8.78 11.92 14.45
CA ASN A 489 8.36 13.32 14.52
C ASN A 489 7.21 13.61 13.55
N LEU A 490 7.25 13.07 12.33
CA LEU A 490 6.16 13.19 11.37
C LEU A 490 4.85 12.58 11.89
N CYS A 491 4.92 11.43 12.56
CA CYS A 491 3.72 10.81 13.11
C CYS A 491 3.16 11.61 14.29
N ARG A 492 4.02 12.26 15.07
CA ARG A 492 3.64 13.10 16.23
C ARG A 492 3.24 14.53 15.88
N SER A 493 3.36 14.97 14.63
CA SER A 493 3.09 16.37 14.25
C SER A 493 1.60 16.74 14.16
N ILE A 494 0.70 15.78 14.39
CA ILE A 494 -0.75 16.03 14.40
C ILE A 494 -1.17 16.29 15.84
N PRO A 495 -1.82 17.44 16.14
CA PRO A 495 -2.25 17.80 17.49
C PRO A 495 -3.04 16.72 18.22
N ASP A 496 -3.91 16.00 17.50
CA ASP A 496 -4.74 14.92 18.06
C ASP A 496 -3.94 13.74 18.64
N TYR A 497 -2.67 13.59 18.26
CA TYR A 497 -1.79 12.47 18.67
C TYR A 497 -0.57 12.93 19.47
N GLU A 498 -0.57 14.18 19.96
CA GLU A 498 0.53 14.74 20.75
C GLU A 498 0.63 14.10 22.13
N ASP A 499 -0.49 13.68 22.74
CA ASP A 499 -0.51 13.09 24.07
C ASP A 499 0.30 11.77 24.12
N PRO A 500 1.46 11.74 24.81
CA PRO A 500 2.29 10.54 24.89
C PRO A 500 1.76 9.52 25.90
N GLU A 501 0.85 9.90 26.79
CA GLU A 501 0.20 8.97 27.71
C GLU A 501 -0.81 8.12 26.94
N THR A 502 -1.66 8.74 26.11
CA THR A 502 -2.67 8.01 25.32
C THR A 502 -2.08 7.30 24.11
N TYR A 503 -1.27 7.99 23.30
CA TYR A 503 -0.76 7.48 22.03
C TYR A 503 0.74 7.23 22.12
N SER A 504 1.18 6.05 21.71
CA SER A 504 2.60 5.68 21.68
C SER A 504 3.02 5.15 20.31
N LEU A 505 4.28 5.39 19.97
CA LEU A 505 4.96 4.91 18.77
C LEU A 505 6.35 4.47 19.16
N ILE A 506 6.69 3.20 18.92
CA ILE A 506 7.98 2.62 19.28
C ILE A 506 8.56 1.95 18.03
N ILE A 507 9.83 2.24 17.74
CA ILE A 507 10.56 1.61 16.63
C ILE A 507 11.66 0.74 17.22
N LYS A 508 11.55 -0.57 17.06
CA LYS A 508 12.52 -1.56 17.56
C LYS A 508 13.27 -2.21 16.40
N TYR A 509 14.55 -2.46 16.61
CA TYR A 509 15.33 -3.32 15.73
C TYR A 509 15.35 -4.75 16.30
N VAL A 510 14.94 -5.71 15.50
CA VAL A 510 14.76 -7.11 15.91
C VAL A 510 15.50 -8.04 14.93
N LYS A 511 16.20 -9.04 15.48
CA LYS A 511 16.85 -10.08 14.66
C LYS A 511 15.85 -11.19 14.36
N VAL A 512 16.03 -11.88 13.24
CA VAL A 512 15.12 -12.96 12.80
C VAL A 512 14.79 -13.99 13.88
N HIS A 513 15.78 -14.39 14.69
CA HIS A 513 15.63 -15.36 15.78
C HIS A 513 15.00 -14.80 17.07
N ASP A 514 14.63 -13.53 17.06
CA ASP A 514 14.02 -12.82 18.19
C ASP A 514 12.68 -12.16 17.79
N LEU A 515 12.22 -12.39 16.55
CA LEU A 515 10.89 -11.99 16.11
C LEU A 515 9.82 -12.69 16.98
N PRO A 516 8.72 -12.02 17.34
CA PRO A 516 7.60 -12.60 18.12
C PRO A 516 7.04 -13.90 17.52
N ASP A 517 6.42 -14.75 18.34
CA ASP A 517 5.80 -16.01 17.87
C ASP A 517 4.63 -15.73 16.90
N GLU A 518 3.92 -14.62 17.09
CA GLU A 518 2.70 -14.27 16.32
C GLU A 518 2.94 -14.10 14.81
N VAL A 519 4.18 -13.87 14.37
CA VAL A 519 4.50 -13.71 12.93
C VAL A 519 4.59 -15.04 12.18
N TYR A 520 4.65 -16.17 12.91
CA TYR A 520 4.74 -17.52 12.35
C TYR A 520 3.37 -18.21 12.43
N GLN A 521 3.00 -18.91 11.36
CA GLN A 521 1.77 -19.71 11.33
C GLN A 521 1.97 -21.09 11.95
N ASP A 522 0.87 -21.79 12.21
CA ASP A 522 0.89 -23.17 12.70
C ASP A 522 1.75 -24.07 11.80
N GLY A 523 2.77 -24.71 12.40
CA GLY A 523 3.73 -25.56 11.70
C GLY A 523 4.99 -24.86 11.18
N GLU A 524 5.03 -23.52 11.17
CA GLU A 524 6.25 -22.76 10.92
C GLU A 524 7.13 -22.72 12.19
N VAL A 525 8.44 -22.96 12.03
CA VAL A 525 9.38 -22.96 13.16
C VAL A 525 10.29 -21.75 13.06
N ARG A 526 10.29 -20.89 14.10
CA ARG A 526 11.18 -19.72 14.19
C ARG A 526 12.63 -20.12 13.90
N PRO A 527 13.36 -19.36 13.06
CA PRO A 527 14.79 -19.55 12.86
C PRO A 527 15.58 -19.45 14.17
N VAL A 528 16.36 -20.47 14.50
CA VAL A 528 17.20 -20.49 15.70
C VAL A 528 18.56 -19.85 15.40
N LYS A 529 19.11 -19.15 16.39
CA LYS A 529 20.48 -18.63 16.30
C LYS A 529 21.45 -19.79 16.08
N SER A 530 22.14 -19.82 14.95
CA SER A 530 23.22 -20.79 14.72
C SER A 530 24.27 -20.61 15.82
N SER A 531 24.35 -21.55 16.75
CA SER A 531 25.50 -21.61 17.65
C SER A 531 26.71 -21.85 16.76
N LYS A 532 27.69 -20.94 16.80
CA LYS A 532 28.97 -21.20 16.14
C LYS A 532 29.47 -22.52 16.73
N LYS A 533 29.46 -23.61 15.95
CA LYS A 533 30.26 -24.79 16.26
C LYS A 533 31.66 -24.26 16.54
N ARG A 534 32.13 -24.38 17.78
CA ARG A 534 33.55 -24.21 18.09
C ARG A 534 34.29 -25.07 17.06
N LYS A 535 35.21 -24.46 16.32
CA LYS A 535 36.16 -25.22 15.49
C LYS A 535 36.68 -26.37 16.37
N PRO A 536 36.72 -27.62 15.90
CA PRO A 536 37.44 -28.65 16.63
C PRO A 536 38.88 -28.17 16.76
N GLU A 537 39.38 -28.07 17.99
CA GLU A 537 40.81 -27.96 18.22
C GLU A 537 41.46 -29.17 17.53
N LYS A 538 42.37 -28.91 16.59
CA LYS A 538 43.20 -29.95 16.02
C LYS A 538 44.04 -30.55 17.14
N ALA A 539 43.72 -31.77 17.53
CA ALA A 539 44.62 -32.63 18.25
C ALA A 539 45.84 -32.93 17.35
N GLY A 540 47.04 -32.60 17.83
CA GLY A 540 48.29 -32.83 17.11
C GLY A 540 49.51 -32.60 18.00
N GLU A 541 49.90 -33.67 18.68
CA GLU A 541 51.23 -34.02 19.21
C GLU A 541 51.95 -33.10 20.23
N LYS A 542 51.94 -33.58 21.48
CA LYS A 542 52.92 -33.25 22.52
C LYS A 542 54.20 -34.08 22.30
N SER A 543 55.33 -33.44 22.01
CA SER A 543 56.66 -33.98 22.32
C SER A 543 57.16 -33.41 23.65
N LYS A 544 57.26 -34.27 24.67
CA LYS A 544 57.88 -33.96 25.98
C LYS A 544 59.41 -33.99 25.86
N ARG A 545 60.11 -33.04 26.52
CA ARG A 545 61.37 -33.23 27.27
C ARG A 545 61.76 -31.93 28.03
N PRO A 546 62.59 -31.98 29.09
CA PRO A 546 62.11 -31.94 30.48
C PRO A 546 62.58 -30.73 31.31
N LYS A 547 62.00 -30.63 32.52
CA LYS A 547 62.27 -29.65 33.59
C LYS A 547 63.70 -29.67 34.13
N SER A 548 64.20 -28.49 34.50
CA SER A 548 65.13 -28.27 35.62
C SER A 548 64.74 -26.97 36.35
N ASP A 549 64.37 -27.11 37.63
CA ASP A 549 64.16 -26.08 38.67
C ASP A 549 65.53 -25.73 39.35
N PRO A 550 65.63 -24.85 40.38
CA PRO A 550 64.99 -23.55 40.63
C PRO A 550 66.00 -22.50 41.18
N SER A 551 65.47 -21.31 41.56
CA SER A 551 65.98 -20.35 42.56
C SER A 551 67.03 -19.30 42.13
N THR A 552 66.69 -18.01 42.20
CA THR A 552 67.04 -17.15 43.35
C THR A 552 66.45 -15.73 43.21
N GLU A 553 66.04 -15.20 44.35
CA GLU A 553 65.58 -13.85 44.64
C GLU A 553 66.61 -12.76 44.27
N LYS A 554 66.16 -11.55 43.91
CA LYS A 554 66.19 -10.36 44.79
C LYS A 554 65.87 -9.06 44.04
N SER A 555 65.10 -8.23 44.74
CA SER A 555 64.86 -6.83 44.47
C SER A 555 66.09 -5.97 44.81
N SER A 556 66.24 -4.81 44.15
CA SER A 556 66.61 -3.53 44.79
C SER A 556 66.85 -2.40 43.76
N THR A 557 65.94 -1.41 43.77
CA THR A 557 66.18 0.06 43.88
C THR A 557 67.16 0.83 42.96
N ALA A 558 66.57 1.85 42.31
CA ALA A 558 66.78 3.30 42.51
C ALA A 558 67.70 4.14 41.58
N ASN A 559 67.15 5.35 41.34
CA ASN A 559 67.76 6.66 41.00
C ASN A 559 68.25 6.90 39.56
N ALA A 560 68.30 8.11 39.02
CA ALA A 560 67.66 9.43 39.17
C ALA A 560 68.44 10.38 38.23
N ASN A 561 67.80 11.45 37.78
CA ASN A 561 68.36 12.73 37.26
C ASN A 561 68.91 12.84 35.82
N GLU A 562 68.13 13.59 35.03
CA GLU A 562 68.46 14.88 34.37
C GLU A 562 69.92 15.21 34.01
N LYS A 563 70.14 15.60 32.75
CA LYS A 563 70.36 17.03 32.39
C LYS A 563 70.34 17.31 30.88
N ASP A 564 69.73 18.46 30.60
CA ASP A 564 69.66 19.25 29.37
C ASP A 564 71.00 19.54 28.68
N THR A 565 70.92 19.75 27.36
CA THR A 565 71.65 20.85 26.70
C THR A 565 70.77 21.51 25.64
N THR A 566 70.64 22.81 25.82
CA THR A 566 69.96 23.85 25.05
C THR A 566 70.64 24.15 23.70
N ASN A 567 69.91 24.73 22.74
CA ASN A 567 69.88 26.19 22.50
C ASN A 567 69.60 26.53 21.01
N SER A 568 68.53 27.31 20.72
CA SER A 568 68.59 28.60 20.00
C SER A 568 67.19 29.16 19.63
N GLN A 569 66.79 30.21 20.38
CA GLN A 569 66.17 31.50 19.98
C GLN A 569 65.16 31.52 18.81
N SER A 570 63.86 31.87 18.94
CA SER A 570 63.20 33.12 19.43
C SER A 570 63.57 34.35 18.59
N LYS A 571 62.71 35.15 17.93
CA LYS A 571 61.50 35.85 18.44
C LYS A 571 60.82 36.71 17.33
N LEU A 572 59.48 36.85 17.45
CA LEU A 572 58.61 38.05 17.30
C LEU A 572 58.07 38.55 15.93
N ASP A 573 56.72 38.41 15.83
CA ASP A 573 55.60 39.23 15.30
C ASP A 573 55.83 40.77 15.08
N PRO A 574 54.96 41.56 14.35
CA PRO A 574 53.48 41.47 14.30
C PRO A 574 52.71 41.92 13.02
N SER A 575 51.39 41.78 13.17
CA SER A 575 50.17 42.18 12.42
C SER A 575 50.13 43.31 11.37
N SER A 576 49.27 43.08 10.35
CA SER A 576 48.10 43.89 9.90
C SER A 576 48.08 44.52 8.48
N SER A 577 46.94 44.27 7.82
CA SER A 577 46.17 45.15 6.90
C SER A 577 46.51 45.29 5.40
N SER A 578 45.52 44.80 4.62
CA SER A 578 44.82 45.48 3.51
C SER A 578 45.39 45.54 2.08
N SER A 579 44.43 45.31 1.16
CA SER A 579 44.22 45.97 -0.14
C SER A 579 44.58 45.22 -1.45
N VAL A 580 43.61 45.33 -2.37
CA VAL A 580 43.42 44.73 -3.71
C VAL A 580 44.30 45.47 -4.75
N PRO A 581 44.45 45.00 -6.02
CA PRO A 581 43.47 45.40 -7.05
C PRO A 581 43.17 44.35 -8.15
N ALA A 582 42.06 44.61 -8.84
CA ALA A 582 41.52 43.92 -10.01
C ALA A 582 42.33 44.13 -11.30
N THR A 583 42.08 43.31 -12.33
CA THR A 583 41.67 43.79 -13.68
C THR A 583 41.28 42.65 -14.63
N ALA A 584 40.21 42.90 -15.38
CA ALA A 584 39.74 42.15 -16.55
C ALA A 584 40.60 42.44 -17.80
N PRO A 585 40.23 41.85 -18.95
CA PRO A 585 40.03 42.69 -20.12
C PRO A 585 38.69 42.44 -20.83
N ALA A 586 38.20 43.48 -21.50
CA ALA A 586 36.96 43.53 -22.28
C ALA A 586 37.25 43.82 -23.77
N ASN A 587 36.52 43.12 -24.67
CA ASN A 587 35.92 43.57 -25.95
C ASN A 587 36.84 44.16 -27.07
N PRO A 588 36.36 44.52 -28.31
CA PRO A 588 35.00 44.51 -28.91
C PRO A 588 34.88 44.07 -30.41
N ARG A 589 33.64 43.91 -30.90
CA ARG A 589 33.00 44.55 -32.10
C ARG A 589 31.80 43.68 -32.57
N VAL A 590 30.53 44.10 -32.58
CA VAL A 590 29.80 45.27 -33.15
C VAL A 590 29.19 44.96 -34.54
N ASN A 591 27.92 45.38 -34.67
CA ASN A 591 27.00 45.49 -35.83
C ASN A 591 26.16 44.27 -36.22
N ALA A 592 24.91 44.39 -36.68
CA ALA A 592 23.86 45.41 -36.60
C ALA A 592 22.67 44.86 -37.43
N ILE A 593 21.45 45.04 -36.92
CA ILE A 593 20.28 45.58 -37.65
C ILE A 593 19.85 44.91 -38.97
N SER A 594 18.62 44.37 -38.98
CA SER A 594 17.57 44.79 -39.92
C SER A 594 16.19 44.34 -39.45
N GLU A 595 15.32 45.33 -39.25
CA GLU A 595 13.87 45.23 -39.17
C GLU A 595 13.25 44.86 -40.55
N ASP A 596 11.94 44.58 -40.50
CA ASP A 596 10.90 44.84 -41.50
C ASP A 596 10.22 43.71 -42.31
N ALA A 597 8.93 44.01 -42.56
CA ALA A 597 7.80 43.30 -43.16
C ALA A 597 6.99 42.43 -42.16
N VAL A 598 5.86 42.85 -41.58
CA VAL A 598 4.67 43.58 -42.11
C VAL A 598 4.14 43.00 -43.43
N SER A 599 3.11 42.15 -43.33
CA SER A 599 1.92 42.33 -44.17
C SER A 599 0.70 41.72 -43.48
N ALA A 600 -0.21 42.60 -43.09
CA ALA A 600 -1.62 42.29 -42.90
C ALA A 600 -2.26 41.97 -44.26
N ALA A 601 -3.22 41.04 -44.28
CA ALA A 601 -4.28 41.04 -45.28
C ALA A 601 -5.59 40.58 -44.63
N THR A 602 -6.52 41.51 -44.71
CA THR A 602 -7.86 41.59 -44.17
C THR A 602 -8.85 40.64 -44.84
N ALA A 603 -9.81 40.18 -44.02
CA ALA A 603 -11.24 40.07 -44.26
C ALA A 603 -11.78 39.98 -45.71
N THR A 604 -12.63 38.99 -45.93
CA THR A 604 -13.85 39.19 -46.73
C THR A 604 -14.99 38.34 -46.16
N THR A 605 -15.98 39.05 -45.63
CA THR A 605 -17.36 38.63 -45.37
C THR A 605 -18.08 38.33 -46.69
N SER A 606 -18.95 37.31 -46.72
CA SER A 606 -20.39 37.45 -47.04
C SER A 606 -21.10 36.11 -47.31
N SER A 607 -22.17 35.88 -46.53
CA SER A 607 -23.48 35.30 -46.86
C SER A 607 -23.62 34.24 -47.96
N THR A 608 -24.12 33.07 -47.58
CA THR A 608 -25.51 32.64 -47.87
C THR A 608 -25.95 31.58 -46.88
#